data_AF-A0A285Z0U8-F1
#
_entry.id   AF-A0A285Z0U8-F1
#
_cell.length_a   1.000
_cell.length_b   1.000
_cell.length_c   1.000
_cell.angle_alpha   90.00
_cell.angle_beta   90.00
_cell.angle_gamma   90.00
#
_symmetry.space_group_name_H-M   'P 1'
#
loop_
_entity.id
_entity.type
_entity.pdbx_description
1 polymer ?
#
loop_
_entity_poly.entity_id
_entity_poly.type
_entity_poly.pdbx_seq_one_letter_code
_entity_poly.pdbx_strand_id
1 'polypeptide(L)' 'MLRVTGQARLLDENPVLARSIRLRNPYVDPMSLIQVDLLRRKRAGEESDALNYALAATINGISAGLRNTG' A
#
# COMPACT_ATOMS: atom_id res chain seq x y z
N MET A 1 -21.99 -0.49 0.54
CA MET A 1 -21.34 -1.11 1.72
C MET A 1 -21.75 -0.42 3.01
N LEU A 2 -21.30 0.81 3.33
CA LEU A 2 -21.60 1.47 4.62
C LEU A 2 -23.09 1.64 4.95
N ARG A 3 -23.92 2.00 3.96
CA ARG A 3 -25.39 2.06 4.10
C ARG A 3 -26.06 0.70 4.35
N VAL A 4 -25.40 -0.40 3.99
CA VAL A 4 -25.93 -1.76 4.16
C VAL A 4 -25.54 -2.32 5.52
N THR A 5 -24.36 -1.95 6.03
CA THR A 5 -23.88 -2.33 7.37
C THR A 5 -24.32 -1.36 8.47
N GLY A 6 -24.95 -0.22 8.14
CA GLY A 6 -25.35 0.81 9.11
C GLY A 6 -24.16 1.58 9.71
N GLN A 7 -22.97 1.48 9.13
CA GLN A 7 -21.74 2.07 9.65
C GLN A 7 -21.55 3.49 9.13
N ALA A 8 -21.09 4.40 9.98
CA ALA A 8 -20.77 5.78 9.60
C ALA A 8 -19.38 5.88 8.94
N ARG A 9 -18.47 4.95 9.28
CA ARG A 9 -17.14 4.80 8.67
C ARG A 9 -16.73 3.34 8.56
N LEU A 10 -15.80 3.05 7.65
CA LEU A 10 -15.21 1.73 7.50
C LEU A 10 -14.63 1.24 8.84
N LEU A 11 -14.93 -0.02 9.18
CA LEU A 11 -14.44 -0.71 10.38
C LEU A 11 -14.94 -0.10 11.70
N ASP A 12 -16.15 0.45 11.73
CA ASP A 12 -16.78 0.94 12.98
C ASP A 12 -16.88 -0.17 14.04
N GLU A 13 -17.22 -1.38 13.62
CA GLU A 13 -17.35 -2.55 14.50
C GLU A 13 -16.01 -3.20 14.90
N ASN A 14 -14.89 -2.78 14.30
CA ASN A 14 -13.55 -3.30 14.62
C ASN A 14 -12.52 -2.17 14.81
N PRO A 15 -12.59 -1.45 15.95
CA PRO A 15 -11.76 -0.27 16.20
C PRO A 15 -10.27 -0.59 16.31
N VAL A 16 -9.90 -1.80 16.76
CA VAL A 16 -8.51 -2.27 16.84
C VAL A 16 -7.92 -2.42 15.44
N LEU A 17 -8.64 -3.09 14.52
CA LEU A 17 -8.23 -3.21 13.12
C LEU A 17 -8.16 -1.84 12.44
N ALA A 18 -9.16 -0.97 12.67
CA ALA A 18 -9.17 0.38 12.13
C ALA A 18 -7.94 1.20 12.58
N ARG A 19 -7.56 1.12 13.85
CA ARG A 19 -6.34 1.77 14.37
C ARG A 19 -5.08 1.16 13.77
N SER A 20 -5.03 -0.17 13.64
CA SER A 20 -3.89 -0.88 13.07
C SER A 20 -3.64 -0.49 11.60
N ILE A 21 -4.69 -0.35 10.80
CA ILE A 21 -4.60 0.12 9.41
C ILE A 21 -4.17 1.58 9.36
N ARG A 22 -4.79 2.46 10.16
CA ARG A 22 -4.42 3.89 10.21
C ARG A 22 -2.95 4.13 10.56
N LEU A 23 -2.36 3.29 11.42
CA LEU A 23 -0.94 3.39 11.76
C LEU A 23 -0.01 2.88 10.65
N ARG A 24 -0.49 2.03 9.73
CA ARG A 24 0.30 1.49 8.62
C ARG A 24 0.26 2.35 7.37
N ASN A 25 -0.89 2.97 7.06
CA ASN A 25 -1.08 3.76 5.84
C ASN A 25 0.01 4.84 5.61
N PRO A 26 0.48 5.59 6.64
CA PRO A 26 1.52 6.60 6.45
C PRO A 26 2.85 6.06 5.91
N TYR A 27 3.10 4.75 5.99
CA TYR A 27 4.29 4.09 5.43
C TYR A 27 4.03 3.52 4.04
N VAL A 28 2.79 3.10 3.75
CA VAL A 28 2.40 2.54 2.45
C VAL A 28 2.24 3.64 1.41
N ASP A 29 1.70 4.80 1.78
CA ASP A 29 1.42 5.88 0.83
C ASP A 29 2.71 6.44 0.18
N PRO A 30 3.79 6.75 0.93
CA PRO A 30 5.04 7.20 0.32
C PRO A 30 5.70 6.11 -0.53
N MET A 31 5.65 4.85 -0.08
CA MET A 31 6.19 3.72 -0.85
C MET A 31 5.44 3.51 -2.16
N SER A 32 4.12 3.71 -2.17
CA SER A 32 3.29 3.63 -3.38
C SER A 32 3.66 4.75 -4.37
N LEU A 33 3.91 5.97 -3.87
CA LEU A 33 4.36 7.08 -4.72
C LEU A 33 5.74 6.79 -5.35
N ILE A 34 6.69 6.28 -4.57
CA ILE A 34 8.01 5.85 -5.07
C ILE A 34 7.84 4.74 -6.11
N GLN A 35 7.03 3.72 -5.84
CA GLN A 35 6.80 2.61 -6.77
C GLN A 35 6.25 3.10 -8.12
N VAL A 36 5.33 4.07 -8.12
CA VAL A 36 4.79 4.66 -9.34
C VAL A 36 5.89 5.34 -10.17
N ASP A 37 6.80 6.08 -9.54
CA ASP A 37 7.94 6.69 -10.23
C ASP A 37 8.89 5.64 -10.84
N LEU A 38 9.25 4.62 -10.05
CA LEU A 38 10.09 3.51 -10.51
C LEU A 38 9.47 2.76 -11.70
N LEU A 39 8.15 2.55 -11.67
CA LEU A 39 7.43 1.92 -12.79
C LEU A 39 7.44 2.80 -14.05
N ARG A 40 7.33 4.13 -13.92
CA ARG A 40 7.47 5.04 -15.07
C ARG A 40 8.85 4.93 -15.69
N ARG A 41 9.91 4.93 -14.88
CA ARG A 41 11.30 4.75 -15.34
C ARG A 41 11.51 3.41 -16.05
N LYS A 42 11.03 2.30 -15.45
CA LYS A 42 11.12 0.96 -16.07
C LYS A 42 10.37 0.91 -17.41
N ARG A 43 9.20 1.54 -17.52
CA ARG A 43 8.42 1.63 -18.78
C ARG A 43 9.05 2.53 -19.83
N ALA A 44 9.85 3.53 -19.41
CA ALA A 44 10.63 4.36 -20.32
C ALA A 44 11.87 3.65 -20.89
N GLY A 45 12.08 2.38 -20.54
CA GLY A 45 13.19 1.57 -21.03
C GLY A 45 14.44 1.62 -20.15
N GLU A 46 14.37 2.26 -18.96
CA GLU A 46 15.48 2.19 -18.02
C GLU A 46 15.62 0.77 -17.48
N GLU A 47 16.83 0.22 -17.57
CA GLU A 47 17.15 -1.11 -17.09
C GLU A 47 18.41 -1.06 -16.23
N SER A 48 18.24 -1.36 -14.94
CA SER A 48 19.34 -1.54 -14.01
C SER A 48 18.94 -2.47 -12.87
N ASP A 49 19.91 -3.18 -12.31
CA ASP A 49 19.69 -4.04 -11.14
C ASP A 49 19.20 -3.24 -9.93
N ALA A 50 19.68 -2.00 -9.78
CA ALA A 50 19.22 -1.09 -8.74
C ALA A 50 17.73 -0.74 -8.89
N LEU A 51 17.27 -0.48 -10.12
CA LEU A 51 15.85 -0.21 -10.39
C LEU A 51 14.97 -1.43 -10.12
N ASN A 52 15.41 -2.62 -10.58
CA ASN A 52 14.69 -3.87 -10.33
C ASN A 52 14.62 -4.19 -8.83
N TYR A 53 15.73 -3.98 -8.10
CA TYR A 53 15.80 -4.14 -6.65
C TYR A 53 14.84 -3.18 -5.92
N ALA A 54 14.87 -1.89 -6.28
CA ALA A 54 13.99 -0.89 -5.67
C ALA A 54 12.50 -1.21 -5.93
N LEU A 55 12.15 -1.65 -7.14
CA LEU A 55 10.80 -2.11 -7.45
C LEU A 55 10.39 -3.30 -6.57
N ALA A 56 11.24 -4.34 -6.47
CA ALA A 56 10.96 -5.50 -5.61
C ALA A 56 10.80 -5.10 -4.14
N ALA A 57 11.64 -4.18 -3.64
CA ALA A 57 11.55 -3.67 -2.27
C ALA A 57 10.22 -2.95 -2.00
N THR A 58 9.76 -2.11 -2.94
CA THR A 58 8.46 -1.43 -2.80
C THR A 58 7.29 -2.40 -2.84
N ILE A 59 7.31 -3.41 -3.72
CA ILE A 59 6.28 -4.47 -3.77
C ILE A 59 6.17 -5.19 -2.41
N ASN A 60 7.32 -5.60 -1.87
CA ASN A 60 7.37 -6.32 -0.60
C ASN A 60 6.88 -5.46 0.57
N GLY A 61 7.31 -4.20 0.64
CA GLY A 61 6.92 -3.32 1.74
C GLY A 61 5.44 -2.90 1.69
N ILE A 62 4.88 -2.66 0.49
CA ILE A 62 3.44 -2.41 0.34
C ILE A 62 2.64 -3.64 0.75
N SER A 63 3.03 -4.83 0.29
CA SER A 63 2.37 -6.09 0.66
C SER A 63 2.40 -6.34 2.17
N ALA A 64 3.55 -6.09 2.81
CA ALA A 64 3.70 -6.18 4.26
C ALA A 64 2.87 -5.15 5.02
N GLY A 65 2.73 -3.93 4.48
CA GLY A 65 1.90 -2.87 5.06
C GLY A 65 0.39 -3.12 4.92
N LEU A 66 -0.03 -3.76 3.83
CA LEU A 66 -1.44 -4.02 3.55
C LEU A 66 -2.02 -5.16 4.40
N ARG A 67 -1.24 -6.21 4.77
CA ARG A 67 -1.62 -7.41 5.56
C ARG A 67 -3.04 -7.96 5.30
N ASN A 68 -3.17 -9.20 4.82
CA ASN A 68 -4.45 -9.92 4.67
C ASN A 68 -5.54 -9.12 3.92
N THR A 69 -5.26 -8.69 2.70
CA THR A 69 -6.31 -8.20 1.76
C THR A 69 -7.05 -9.34 1.06
N GLY A 70 -7.07 -10.53 1.68
CA GLY A 70 -7.74 -11.73 1.18
C GLY A 70 -9.21 -11.77 1.58
#